data_AF-R7U578-F1
#
_entry.id   AF-R7U578-F1
#
_cell.length_a   1.000
_cell.length_b   1.000
_cell.length_c   1.000
_cell.angle_alpha   90.00
_cell.angle_beta   90.00
_cell.angle_gamma   90.00
#
_symmetry.space_group_name_H-M   'P 1'
#
loop_
_entity.id
_entity.type
_entity.pdbx_description
1 polymer ?
#
loop_
_entity_poly.entity_id
_entity_poly.type
_entity_poly.pdbx_seq_one_letter_code
_entity_poly.pdbx_strand_id
1 'polypeptide(L)' 'SYIDDIAGEMMDHLDEQVLRENTVVMFTTDRGVHLGENATIKQSNYEVSARVPLLINIPGVTAP' A
#
# COMPACT_ATOMS: atom_id res chain seq x y z
N SER A 1 -12.46 5.93 -1.92
CA SER A 1 -12.87 4.81 -1.04
C SER A 1 -12.05 4.93 0.23
N TYR A 2 -12.58 4.71 1.45
CA TYR A 2 -12.00 5.28 2.69
C TYR A 2 -10.45 5.26 2.83
N ILE A 3 -9.80 4.10 2.64
CA ILE A 3 -8.33 4.00 2.77
C ILE A 3 -7.59 4.68 1.62
N ASP A 4 -8.14 4.63 0.41
CA ASP A 4 -7.61 5.33 -0.76
C ASP A 4 -7.73 6.84 -0.60
N ASP A 5 -8.83 7.33 0.00
CA ASP A 5 -9.03 8.76 0.29
C ASP A 5 -7.99 9.25 1.32
N ILE A 6 -7.73 8.47 2.39
CA ILE A 6 -6.66 8.78 3.37
C ILE A 6 -5.27 8.75 2.71
N ALA A 7 -5.01 7.78 1.83
CA ALA A 7 -3.73 7.72 1.11
C ALA A 7 -3.55 8.97 0.24
N GLY A 8 -4.61 9.42 -0.45
CA GLY A 8 -4.63 10.67 -1.20
C GLY A 8 -4.28 11.88 -0.32
N GLU A 9 -4.95 12.04 0.83
CA GLU A 9 -4.68 13.14 1.76
C GLU A 9 -3.22 13.16 2.26
N MET A 10 -2.63 11.98 2.49
CA MET A 10 -1.21 11.88 2.86
C MET A 10 -0.28 12.31 1.72
N MET A 11 -0.60 11.96 0.48
CA MET A 11 0.17 12.37 -0.70
C MET A 11 0.06 13.89 -0.91
N ASP A 12 -1.15 14.44 -0.82
CA ASP A 12 -1.40 15.88 -0.94
C ASP A 12 -0.60 16.67 0.11
N HIS A 13 -0.51 16.17 1.35
CA HIS A 13 0.32 16.79 2.39
C HIS A 13 1.83 16.81 2.04
N LEU A 14 2.34 15.77 1.37
CA LEU A 14 3.73 15.76 0.92
C LEU A 14 3.97 16.79 -0.19
N ASP A 15 3.00 17.00 -1.07
CA ASP A 15 3.04 18.00 -2.12
C ASP A 15 2.97 19.43 -1.55
N GLU A 16 2.04 19.70 -0.64
CA GLU A 16 1.88 20.99 0.04
C GLU A 16 3.13 21.42 0.81
N GLN A 17 3.84 20.45 1.41
CA GLN A 17 5.09 20.69 2.14
C GLN A 17 6.33 20.69 1.24
N VAL A 18 6.18 20.52 -0.07
CA VAL A 18 7.30 20.47 -1.04
C VAL A 18 8.30 19.35 -0.71
N LEU A 19 7.82 18.24 -0.14
CA LEU A 19 8.61 17.07 0.25
C LEU A 19 8.57 15.93 -0.77
N ARG A 20 7.66 16.00 -1.74
CA ARG A 20 7.38 14.93 -2.70
C ARG A 20 8.58 14.41 -3.47
N GLU A 21 9.48 15.30 -3.88
CA GLU A 21 10.65 14.98 -4.71
C GLU A 21 11.84 14.43 -3.90
N ASN A 22 11.77 14.47 -2.56
CA ASN A 22 12.83 13.99 -1.67
C ASN A 22 12.36 12.93 -0.68
N THR A 23 11.17 12.35 -0.92
CA THR A 23 10.56 11.35 -0.04
C THR A 23 10.30 10.06 -0.82
N VAL A 24 10.84 8.94 -0.34
CA VAL A 24 10.46 7.62 -0.81
C VAL A 24 9.14 7.23 -0.19
N VAL A 25 8.17 6.84 -1.02
CA VAL A 25 6.86 6.36 -0.57
C VAL A 25 6.76 4.87 -0.83
N MET A 26 6.41 4.11 0.20
CA MET A 26 6.18 2.68 0.11
C MET A 26 4.80 2.34 0.66
N PHE A 27 4.03 1.57 -0.11
CA PHE A 27 2.72 1.07 0.30
C PHE A 27 2.71 -0.45 0.30
N THR A 28 2.31 -1.03 1.43
CA THR A 28 2.19 -2.49 1.60
C THR A 28 1.22 -2.82 2.75
N THR A 29 0.99 -4.11 2.98
CA THR A 29 0.20 -4.64 4.10
C THR A 29 0.95 -5.80 4.74
N ASP A 30 0.64 -6.09 6.00
CA ASP A 30 1.25 -7.17 6.78
C ASP A 30 0.78 -8.56 6.33
N ARG A 31 -0.45 -8.65 5.82
CA ARG A 31 -1.09 -9.87 5.30
C ARG A 31 -2.34 -9.56 4.50
N GLY A 32 -2.77 -10.52 3.69
CA GLY A 32 -4.09 -10.51 3.04
C GLY A 32 -5.20 -11.01 3.97
N VAL A 33 -6.43 -11.08 3.44
CA VAL A 33 -7.62 -11.55 4.14
C VAL A 33 -8.47 -12.39 3.20
N HIS A 34 -8.95 -13.53 3.68
CA HIS A 34 -9.91 -14.35 2.99
C HIS A 34 -11.30 -13.75 3.15
N LEU A 35 -12.08 -13.76 2.08
CA LEU A 35 -13.45 -13.22 2.03
C LEU A 35 -14.50 -14.34 1.90
N GLY A 36 -14.11 -15.57 2.20
CA GLY A 36 -14.96 -16.77 2.14
C GLY A 36 -14.23 -18.00 1.60
N GLU A 37 -13.05 -17.82 1.03
CA GLU A 37 -12.21 -18.91 0.57
C GLU A 37 -11.68 -19.75 1.73
N ASN A 38 -11.58 -21.07 1.51
CA ASN A 38 -10.90 -22.01 2.40
C ASN A 38 -11.38 -22.02 3.86
N ALA A 39 -12.58 -21.52 4.15
CA ALA A 39 -13.21 -21.46 5.47
C ALA A 39 -12.30 -20.88 6.59
N THR A 40 -11.38 -20.00 6.22
CA THR A 40 -10.49 -19.26 7.12
C THR A 40 -10.64 -17.77 6.85
N ILE A 41 -10.07 -16.92 7.73
CA ILE A 41 -10.15 -15.47 7.58
C ILE A 41 -8.76 -14.87 7.30
N LYS A 42 -7.71 -15.32 8.00
CA LYS A 42 -6.41 -14.62 7.95
C LYS A 42 -5.17 -15.44 8.30
N GLN A 43 -5.30 -16.60 8.97
CA GLN A 43 -4.17 -17.39 9.44
C GLN A 43 -4.00 -18.59 8.52
N SER A 44 -3.29 -18.40 7.42
CA SER A 44 -3.01 -19.46 6.47
C SER A 44 -1.79 -19.14 5.60
N ASN A 45 -1.22 -20.16 4.99
CA ASN A 45 -0.16 -20.00 3.99
C ASN A 45 -0.69 -19.95 2.55
N TYR A 46 -2.02 -19.79 2.38
CA TYR A 46 -2.61 -19.59 1.06
C TYR A 46 -2.20 -18.22 0.50
N GLU A 47 -2.11 -18.13 -0.83
CA GLU A 47 -1.71 -16.91 -1.52
C GLU A 47 -2.56 -15.71 -1.11
N VAL A 48 -3.88 -15.88 -0.97
CA VAL A 48 -4.83 -14.85 -0.52
C VAL A 48 -4.44 -14.21 0.81
N SER A 49 -3.75 -14.95 1.69
CA SER A 49 -3.29 -14.45 2.99
C SER A 49 -1.83 -14.02 3.00
N ALA A 50 -0.98 -14.69 2.21
CA ALA A 50 0.47 -14.52 2.24
C ALA A 50 0.98 -13.48 1.23
N ARG A 51 0.32 -13.34 0.07
CA ARG A 51 0.71 -12.38 -0.95
C ARG A 51 0.12 -11.01 -0.63
N VAL A 52 0.96 -9.99 -0.65
CA VAL A 52 0.61 -8.61 -0.32
C VAL A 52 0.99 -7.65 -1.46
N PRO A 53 0.27 -6.54 -1.66
CA PRO A 53 0.76 -5.45 -2.49
C PRO A 53 2.08 -4.91 -1.95
N LEU A 54 2.99 -4.58 -2.86
CA LEU A 54 4.20 -3.83 -2.57
C LEU A 54 4.38 -2.82 -3.69
N LEU A 55 4.16 -1.55 -3.37
CA LEU A 55 4.37 -0.42 -4.27
C LEU A 55 5.47 0.45 -3.66
N ILE A 56 6.44 0.84 -4.47
CA ILE A 56 7.53 1.72 -4.06
C ILE A 56 7.67 2.81 -5.12
N ASN A 57 7.61 4.07 -4.68
CA ASN A 57 7.95 5.24 -5.48
C ASN A 57 9.23 5.85 -4.92
N ILE A 58 10.26 5.94 -5.77
CA ILE A 58 11.54 6.54 -5.45
C ILE A 58 11.75 7.69 -6.45
N PRO A 59 11.70 8.95 -5.99
CA PRO A 59 11.91 10.11 -6.87
C PRO A 59 13.19 9.98 -7.69
N GLY A 60 13.08 10.20 -9.01
CA GLY A 60 14.20 10.09 -9.95
C GLY A 60 14.66 8.67 -10.32
N VAL A 61 14.09 7.62 -9.73
CA VAL A 61 14.45 6.21 -10.03
C VAL A 61 13.27 5.44 -10.61
N THR A 62 12.12 5.48 -9.94
CA THR A 62 10.91 4.83 -10.46
C THR A 62 10.30 5.70 -11.56
N ALA A 63 9.87 5.09 -12.66
CA ALA A 63 9.16 5.80 -13.72
C ALA A 63 7.90 6.49 -13.16
N PRO A 64 7.47 7.63 -13.75
CA PRO A 64 6.20 8.26 -13.44
C PRO A 64 5.02 7.30 -13.59
#